data_AF-A0A416HR93-F1
#
_entry.id   AF-A0A416HR93-F1
#
_cell.length_a   1.000
_cell.length_b   1.000
_cell.length_c   1.000
_cell.angle_alpha   90.00
_cell.angle_beta   90.00
_cell.angle_gamma   90.00
#
_symmetry.space_group_name_H-M   'P 1'
#
loop_
_entity.id
_entity.type
_entity.pdbx_description
1 polymer ?
#
loop_
_entity_poly.entity_id
_entity_poly.type
_entity_poly.pdbx_seq_one_letter_code
_entity_poly.pdbx_strand_id
1 'polypeptide(L)'
;MYGLRAKAKNFSAEDMKEGVDFAHEHGKRVFVTANITAHNKDMDGIRRYFGELKEIGPDALIISDPGVFDIAREVCPEIEIHISTQSNNVNYGTYLFWQRMGAKRVVSARELSIKEIKDIRAHIPDDLEIETFVHGAMCISYSGRCLLSNYFTGRDANLGACTHPCRWKYYIMEENRPGEYLPVEENERGTYIFNSKDLCMIEHIPDLVDAGIDSFKIEGRMKTALYVADVARTYRQAIDDYFTSPELYESRKDYYMDEISKCTYRQYTTGFFYGKPTHEGQIYDNNTYVRKYTYLGIVGGITEDGYAVMEQRNKFCVGDEVEIMKPDGSDCHVKVLAMRDDKGEAMESCPHPQQMIQVRFSETPDLMNLIRVSCE
;
A
#
# COMPACT_ATOMS: atom_id res chain seq x y z
N MET A 1 7.53 18.76 0.73
CA MET A 1 7.09 17.35 0.62
C MET A 1 5.57 17.35 0.47
N TYR A 2 5.05 16.89 -0.66
CA TYR A 2 3.67 17.17 -1.10
C TYR A 2 2.77 15.92 -1.18
N GLY A 3 2.98 14.92 -0.30
CA GLY A 3 2.19 13.68 -0.28
C GLY A 3 1.39 13.47 1.02
N LEU A 4 0.26 12.75 0.94
CA LEU A 4 -0.68 12.53 2.05
C LEU A 4 -0.25 11.52 3.16
N ARG A 5 1.04 11.48 3.50
CA ARG A 5 1.56 10.91 4.76
C ARG A 5 2.77 11.71 5.23
N ALA A 6 2.51 12.75 6.01
CA ALA A 6 3.55 13.64 6.55
C ALA A 6 4.61 12.91 7.41
N LYS A 7 4.26 11.72 7.94
CA LYS A 7 5.16 10.89 8.78
C LYS A 7 5.86 9.75 8.05
N ALA A 8 5.63 9.57 6.75
CA ALA A 8 6.43 8.62 5.98
C ALA A 8 7.88 9.10 5.96
N LYS A 9 8.84 8.18 5.96
CA LYS A 9 10.24 8.52 5.66
C LYS A 9 10.26 9.04 4.22
N ASN A 10 10.51 10.35 4.10
CA ASN A 10 10.70 11.07 2.85
C ASN A 10 11.94 10.56 2.12
N PHE A 11 11.90 10.34 0.81
CA PHE A 11 13.13 10.28 0.01
C PHE A 11 13.73 11.69 -0.07
N SER A 12 15.06 11.79 0.04
CA SER A 12 15.79 12.96 -0.48
C SER A 12 15.71 12.99 -2.01
N ALA A 13 16.22 14.06 -2.65
CA ALA A 13 16.26 14.11 -4.10
C ALA A 13 17.19 13.01 -4.65
N GLU A 14 18.29 12.77 -3.95
CA GLU A 14 19.28 11.74 -4.25
C GLU A 14 18.67 10.34 -4.10
N ASP A 15 18.03 10.05 -2.95
CA ASP A 15 17.39 8.75 -2.73
C ASP A 15 16.27 8.50 -3.77
N MET A 16 15.54 9.56 -4.16
CA MET A 16 14.48 9.44 -5.14
C MET A 16 15.04 9.13 -6.53
N LYS A 17 16.15 9.78 -6.90
CA LYS A 17 16.84 9.48 -8.15
C LYS A 17 17.36 8.04 -8.17
N GLU A 18 18.03 7.60 -7.12
CA GLU A 18 18.49 6.21 -6.98
C GLU A 18 17.31 5.23 -7.09
N GLY A 19 16.20 5.51 -6.41
CA GLY A 19 15.00 4.66 -6.46
C GLY A 19 14.33 4.62 -7.84
N VAL A 20 14.34 5.72 -8.59
CA VAL A 20 13.84 5.77 -9.98
C VAL A 20 14.76 4.98 -10.90
N ASP A 21 16.07 5.23 -10.84
CA ASP A 21 17.07 4.54 -11.66
C ASP A 21 17.00 3.02 -11.39
N PHE A 22 16.95 2.61 -10.11
CA PHE A 22 16.79 1.21 -9.71
C PHE A 22 15.52 0.57 -10.30
N ALA A 23 14.37 1.25 -10.23
CA ALA A 23 13.13 0.71 -10.76
C ALA A 23 13.18 0.57 -12.30
N HIS A 24 13.74 1.57 -12.99
CA HIS A 24 13.91 1.58 -14.44
C HIS A 24 14.86 0.48 -14.92
N GLU A 25 15.96 0.22 -14.21
CA GLU A 25 16.88 -0.90 -14.47
C GLU A 25 16.17 -2.27 -14.42
N HIS A 26 15.10 -2.37 -13.62
CA HIS A 26 14.26 -3.57 -13.51
C HIS A 26 13.00 -3.52 -14.40
N GLY A 27 12.92 -2.56 -15.33
CA GLY A 27 11.80 -2.37 -16.24
C GLY A 27 10.49 -2.01 -15.55
N LYS A 28 10.55 -1.33 -14.40
CA LYS A 28 9.38 -0.91 -13.61
C LYS A 28 9.22 0.60 -13.67
N ARG A 29 7.97 1.07 -13.76
CA ARG A 29 7.62 2.49 -13.77
C ARG A 29 7.49 3.04 -12.35
N VAL A 30 7.82 4.31 -12.15
CA VAL A 30 7.74 5.00 -10.86
C VAL A 30 6.78 6.18 -10.92
N PHE A 31 5.80 6.19 -10.02
CA PHE A 31 4.81 7.27 -9.91
C PHE A 31 4.97 8.03 -8.61
N VAL A 32 5.16 9.34 -8.69
CA VAL A 32 5.39 10.21 -7.52
C VAL A 32 4.11 10.91 -7.12
N THR A 33 3.75 10.86 -5.82
CA THR A 33 2.53 11.50 -5.33
C THR A 33 2.77 12.96 -4.93
N ALA A 34 2.00 13.88 -5.52
CA ALA A 34 1.91 15.29 -5.15
C ALA A 34 0.43 15.68 -4.91
N ASN A 35 -0.19 15.02 -3.93
CA ASN A 35 -1.64 14.94 -3.77
C ASN A 35 -2.20 15.58 -2.49
N ILE A 36 -1.55 16.63 -1.98
CA ILE A 36 -2.10 17.43 -0.89
C ILE A 36 -3.21 18.36 -1.38
N THR A 37 -4.04 18.85 -0.45
CA THR A 37 -4.84 20.06 -0.68
C THR A 37 -3.92 21.26 -0.51
N ALA A 38 -3.46 21.84 -1.62
CA ALA A 38 -2.47 22.92 -1.59
C ALA A 38 -3.12 24.25 -1.17
N HIS A 39 -2.42 25.01 -0.33
CA HIS A 39 -2.76 26.39 0.00
C HIS A 39 -1.82 27.35 -0.76
N ASN A 40 -2.17 28.64 -0.83
CA ASN A 40 -1.37 29.65 -1.55
C ASN A 40 0.13 29.62 -1.18
N LYS A 41 0.44 29.38 0.09
CA LYS A 41 1.83 29.28 0.60
C LYS A 41 2.63 28.12 0.00
N ASP A 42 1.96 27.11 -0.54
CA ASP A 42 2.58 25.89 -1.05
C ASP A 42 2.97 26.01 -2.53
N MET A 43 2.37 26.95 -3.26
CA MET A 43 2.44 27.03 -4.74
C MET A 43 3.87 27.21 -5.27
N ASP A 44 4.65 28.14 -4.69
CA ASP A 44 6.03 28.37 -5.13
C ASP A 44 6.93 27.15 -4.89
N GLY A 45 6.73 26.48 -3.75
CA GLY A 45 7.49 25.29 -3.42
C GLY A 45 7.12 24.07 -4.28
N ILE A 46 5.84 23.93 -4.65
CA ILE A 46 5.37 22.88 -5.58
C ILE A 46 5.99 23.07 -6.96
N ARG A 47 6.02 24.31 -7.46
CA ARG A 47 6.66 24.64 -8.74
C ARG A 47 8.14 24.26 -8.74
N ARG A 48 8.87 24.60 -7.67
CA ARG A 48 10.27 24.19 -7.53
C ARG A 48 10.41 22.66 -7.49
N TYR A 49 9.58 21.98 -6.71
CA TYR A 49 9.62 20.52 -6.58
C TYR A 49 9.33 19.80 -7.90
N PHE A 50 8.42 20.30 -8.72
CA PHE A 50 8.20 19.76 -10.07
C PHE A 50 9.37 20.01 -11.01
N GLY A 51 10.08 21.13 -10.85
CA GLY A 51 11.35 21.35 -11.54
C GLY A 51 12.42 20.31 -11.16
N GLU A 52 12.51 19.96 -9.88
CA GLU A 52 13.41 18.89 -9.40
C GLU A 52 12.99 17.51 -9.94
N LEU A 53 11.68 17.20 -9.93
CA LEU A 53 11.17 15.93 -10.46
C LEU A 53 11.37 15.77 -11.97
N LYS A 54 11.36 16.87 -12.71
CA LYS A 54 11.69 16.86 -14.15
C LYS A 54 13.06 16.26 -14.42
N GLU A 55 14.06 16.63 -13.61
CA GLU A 55 15.43 16.13 -13.73
C GLU A 55 15.58 14.69 -13.21
N ILE A 56 14.78 14.31 -12.20
CA ILE A 56 14.75 12.95 -11.66
C ILE A 56 14.11 11.97 -12.65
N GLY A 57 13.09 12.41 -13.39
CA GLY A 57 12.44 11.64 -14.45
C GLY A 57 11.52 10.49 -13.99
N PRO A 58 10.60 10.68 -13.02
CA PRO A 58 9.56 9.67 -12.76
C PRO A 58 8.59 9.58 -13.94
N ASP A 59 7.91 8.44 -14.06
CA ASP A 59 6.99 8.15 -15.16
C ASP A 59 5.67 8.92 -15.07
N ALA A 60 5.19 9.23 -13.86
CA ALA A 60 3.95 9.95 -13.66
C ALA A 60 3.89 10.69 -12.30
N LEU A 61 3.09 11.75 -12.25
CA LEU A 61 2.69 12.44 -11.03
C LEU A 61 1.26 12.07 -10.65
N ILE A 62 1.01 11.72 -9.39
CA ILE A 62 -0.34 11.51 -8.86
C ILE A 62 -0.78 12.77 -8.12
N ILE A 63 -1.67 13.55 -8.73
CA ILE A 63 -2.08 14.91 -8.29
C ILE A 63 -3.56 14.93 -7.94
N SER A 64 -3.96 15.75 -6.97
CA SER A 64 -5.37 15.93 -6.60
C SER A 64 -5.94 17.32 -6.86
N ASP A 65 -5.10 18.36 -6.76
CA ASP A 65 -5.50 19.76 -6.79
C ASP A 65 -5.40 20.34 -8.22
N PRO A 66 -6.44 21.06 -8.72
CA PRO A 66 -6.41 21.64 -10.07
C PRO A 66 -5.31 22.67 -10.30
N GLY A 67 -4.95 23.48 -9.28
CA GLY A 67 -3.86 24.45 -9.39
C GLY A 67 -2.50 23.76 -9.48
N VAL A 68 -2.31 22.71 -8.67
CA VAL A 68 -1.11 21.85 -8.75
C VAL A 68 -1.03 21.13 -10.11
N PHE A 69 -2.17 20.67 -10.63
CA PHE A 69 -2.26 20.05 -11.95
C PHE A 69 -1.78 21.01 -13.05
N ASP A 70 -2.22 22.27 -13.01
CA ASP A 70 -1.81 23.28 -13.98
C ASP A 70 -0.31 23.59 -13.90
N ILE A 71 0.24 23.70 -12.68
CA ILE A 71 1.68 23.87 -12.47
C ILE A 71 2.48 22.68 -13.04
N ALA A 72 2.03 21.44 -12.85
CA ALA A 72 2.69 20.25 -13.41
C ALA A 72 2.74 20.32 -14.95
N ARG A 73 1.62 20.68 -15.58
CA ARG A 73 1.55 20.84 -17.04
C ARG A 73 2.45 21.95 -17.57
N GLU A 74 2.69 22.99 -16.79
CA GLU A 74 3.58 24.09 -17.18
C GLU A 74 5.06 23.72 -17.00
N VAL A 75 5.41 23.09 -15.87
CA VAL A 75 6.81 22.89 -15.44
C VAL A 75 7.43 21.62 -16.00
N CYS A 76 6.67 20.51 -16.01
CA CYS A 76 7.12 19.18 -16.43
C CYS A 76 6.07 18.50 -17.35
N PRO A 77 5.71 19.11 -18.50
CA PRO A 77 4.70 18.58 -19.42
C PRO A 77 5.00 17.19 -19.99
N GLU A 78 6.25 16.73 -19.91
CA GLU A 78 6.67 15.41 -20.37
C GLU A 78 6.31 14.27 -19.39
N ILE A 79 6.03 14.58 -18.12
CA ILE A 79 5.66 13.59 -17.10
C ILE A 79 4.15 13.38 -17.14
N GLU A 80 3.70 12.13 -17.22
CA GLU A 80 2.26 11.83 -17.22
C GLU A 80 1.59 12.29 -15.93
N ILE A 81 0.32 12.71 -16.01
CA ILE A 81 -0.44 13.10 -14.83
C ILE A 81 -1.57 12.09 -14.59
N HIS A 82 -1.54 11.52 -13.40
CA HIS A 82 -2.56 10.65 -12.84
C HIS A 82 -3.36 11.40 -11.78
N ILE A 83 -4.67 11.19 -11.71
CA ILE A 83 -5.53 11.86 -10.75
C ILE A 83 -5.70 11.01 -9.51
N SER A 84 -5.30 11.56 -8.37
CA SER A 84 -5.47 10.95 -7.05
C SER A 84 -6.94 10.74 -6.70
N THR A 85 -7.21 9.65 -5.96
CA THR A 85 -8.54 9.36 -5.36
C THR A 85 -9.08 10.53 -4.51
N GLN A 86 -8.20 11.41 -4.02
CA GLN A 86 -8.52 12.64 -3.26
C GLN A 86 -9.36 13.66 -4.03
N SER A 87 -9.37 13.57 -5.36
CA SER A 87 -10.19 14.42 -6.23
C SER A 87 -11.66 13.99 -6.29
N ASN A 88 -12.08 13.00 -5.49
CA ASN A 88 -13.45 12.48 -5.44
C ASN A 88 -13.95 12.01 -6.81
N ASN A 89 -13.20 11.13 -7.46
CA ASN A 89 -13.52 10.67 -8.82
C ASN A 89 -14.65 9.62 -8.78
N VAL A 90 -15.90 10.10 -8.71
CA VAL A 90 -17.11 9.26 -8.49
C VAL A 90 -18.09 9.16 -9.66
N ASN A 91 -17.86 9.87 -10.76
CA ASN A 91 -18.74 9.84 -11.92
C ASN A 91 -17.95 10.05 -13.21
N TYR A 92 -18.46 9.57 -14.34
CA TYR A 92 -17.79 9.67 -15.64
C TYR A 92 -17.56 11.13 -16.07
N GLY A 93 -18.43 12.07 -15.66
CA GLY A 93 -18.25 13.50 -15.96
C GLY A 93 -16.96 14.07 -15.39
N THR A 94 -16.60 13.67 -14.16
CA THR A 94 -15.31 14.00 -13.54
C THR A 94 -14.13 13.37 -14.30
N TYR A 95 -14.26 12.12 -14.74
CA TYR A 95 -13.21 11.45 -15.52
C TYR A 95 -12.98 12.16 -16.86
N LEU A 96 -14.05 12.46 -17.60
CA LEU A 96 -13.99 13.21 -18.85
C LEU A 96 -13.44 14.63 -18.67
N PHE A 97 -13.72 15.27 -17.53
CA PHE A 97 -13.09 16.55 -17.19
C PHE A 97 -11.57 16.41 -17.11
N TRP A 98 -11.07 15.45 -16.33
CA TRP A 98 -9.63 15.22 -16.18
C TRP A 98 -8.96 14.81 -17.49
N GLN A 99 -9.64 14.00 -18.29
CA GLN A 99 -9.17 13.63 -19.62
C GLN A 99 -9.00 14.85 -20.53
N ARG A 100 -9.98 15.76 -20.59
CA ARG A 100 -9.85 17.04 -21.34
C ARG A 100 -8.69 17.90 -20.85
N MET A 101 -8.41 17.84 -19.56
CA MET A 101 -7.26 18.52 -18.96
C MET A 101 -5.93 17.82 -19.26
N GLY A 102 -5.93 16.61 -19.83
CA GLY A 102 -4.74 15.87 -20.25
C GLY A 102 -4.29 14.76 -19.30
N ALA A 103 -5.10 14.37 -18.32
CA ALA A 103 -4.79 13.24 -17.44
C ALA A 103 -4.79 11.91 -18.22
N LYS A 104 -3.85 11.01 -17.89
CA LYS A 104 -3.74 9.67 -18.49
C LYS A 104 -4.44 8.59 -17.70
N ARG A 105 -4.57 8.79 -16.39
CA ARG A 105 -5.18 7.83 -15.48
C ARG A 105 -5.94 8.56 -14.39
N VAL A 106 -7.08 8.00 -14.00
CA VAL A 106 -7.88 8.51 -12.89
C VAL A 106 -8.05 7.43 -11.86
N VAL A 107 -7.61 7.70 -10.63
CA VAL A 107 -7.79 6.78 -9.50
C VAL A 107 -9.22 6.93 -8.98
N SER A 108 -9.97 5.84 -9.02
CA SER A 108 -11.35 5.76 -8.53
C SER A 108 -11.45 6.08 -7.05
N ALA A 109 -12.60 6.64 -6.66
CA ALA A 109 -12.92 6.83 -5.26
C ALA A 109 -13.16 5.47 -4.59
N ARG A 110 -12.75 5.34 -3.32
CA ARG A 110 -12.77 4.04 -2.59
C ARG A 110 -14.18 3.58 -2.23
N GLU A 111 -15.19 4.43 -2.42
CA GLU A 111 -16.58 4.21 -2.08
C GLU A 111 -17.41 3.71 -3.27
N LEU A 112 -16.80 3.59 -4.46
CA LEU A 112 -17.48 3.10 -5.66
C LEU A 112 -17.63 1.58 -5.64
N SER A 113 -18.81 1.12 -6.04
CA SER A 113 -19.07 -0.29 -6.34
C SER A 113 -18.51 -0.71 -7.70
N ILE A 114 -18.33 -2.02 -7.93
CA ILE A 114 -17.95 -2.56 -9.24
C ILE A 114 -18.92 -2.11 -10.33
N LYS A 115 -20.22 -2.05 -10.01
CA LYS A 115 -21.25 -1.59 -10.95
C LYS A 115 -21.05 -0.13 -11.35
N GLU A 116 -20.73 0.74 -10.41
CA GLU A 116 -20.45 2.15 -10.70
C GLU A 116 -19.15 2.31 -11.49
N ILE A 117 -18.12 1.52 -11.20
CA ILE A 117 -16.87 1.52 -11.99
C ILE A 117 -17.13 1.08 -13.43
N LYS A 118 -17.93 0.02 -13.64
CA LYS A 118 -18.39 -0.42 -14.98
C LYS A 118 -19.16 0.67 -15.72
N ASP A 119 -20.06 1.36 -15.03
CA ASP A 119 -20.81 2.47 -15.61
C ASP A 119 -19.88 3.62 -16.01
N ILE A 120 -18.87 3.95 -15.20
CA ILE A 120 -17.84 4.92 -15.56
C ILE A 120 -17.10 4.46 -16.82
N ARG A 121 -16.56 3.23 -16.82
CA ARG A 121 -15.79 2.64 -17.93
C ARG A 121 -16.56 2.71 -19.25
N ALA A 122 -17.87 2.46 -19.24
CA ALA A 122 -18.73 2.52 -20.43
C ALA A 122 -18.91 3.93 -21.03
N HIS A 123 -18.61 4.99 -20.27
CA HIS A 123 -18.80 6.39 -20.69
C HIS A 123 -17.49 7.16 -20.88
N ILE A 124 -16.34 6.53 -20.68
CA ILE A 124 -15.01 7.15 -20.85
C ILE A 124 -14.23 6.45 -21.97
N PRO A 125 -13.33 7.16 -22.68
CA PRO A 125 -12.60 6.59 -23.80
C PRO A 125 -11.50 5.62 -23.34
N ASP A 126 -11.20 4.62 -24.16
CA ASP A 126 -10.32 3.50 -23.83
C ASP A 126 -8.88 3.92 -23.47
N ASP A 127 -8.45 5.10 -23.95
CA ASP A 127 -7.12 5.66 -23.65
C ASP A 127 -7.03 6.38 -22.30
N LEU A 128 -8.14 6.47 -21.55
CA LEU A 128 -8.18 6.93 -20.16
C LEU A 128 -8.24 5.74 -19.21
N GLU A 129 -7.16 5.54 -18.46
CA GLU A 129 -7.03 4.41 -17.55
C GLU A 129 -7.77 4.63 -16.22
N ILE A 130 -8.38 3.57 -15.70
CA ILE A 130 -8.96 3.50 -14.36
C ILE A 130 -7.98 2.78 -13.43
N GLU A 131 -7.61 3.43 -12.33
CA GLU A 131 -6.86 2.79 -11.24
C GLU A 131 -7.72 2.67 -9.99
N THR A 132 -7.75 1.50 -9.35
CA THR A 132 -8.61 1.27 -8.18
C THR A 132 -7.84 0.61 -7.05
N PHE A 133 -8.09 1.04 -5.80
CA PHE A 133 -7.54 0.33 -4.64
C PHE A 133 -8.16 -1.05 -4.50
N VAL A 134 -7.33 -2.09 -4.39
CA VAL A 134 -7.77 -3.49 -4.27
C VAL A 134 -7.33 -4.16 -2.96
N HIS A 135 -6.35 -3.57 -2.26
CA HIS A 135 -5.85 -4.13 -1.01
C HIS A 135 -5.34 -3.08 -0.03
N GLY A 136 -5.56 -3.37 1.25
CA GLY A 136 -4.94 -2.69 2.38
C GLY A 136 -5.90 -1.79 3.16
N ALA A 137 -5.32 -0.88 3.94
CA ALA A 137 -6.05 -0.09 4.92
C ALA A 137 -7.17 0.75 4.27
N MET A 138 -8.43 0.47 4.65
CA MET A 138 -9.56 1.31 4.27
C MET A 138 -9.66 2.56 5.15
N CYS A 139 -10.11 3.65 4.51
CA CYS A 139 -10.43 4.90 5.17
C CYS A 139 -11.94 4.99 5.28
N ILE A 140 -12.45 5.35 6.46
CA ILE A 140 -13.90 5.59 6.65
C ILE A 140 -14.32 6.98 6.16
N SER A 141 -13.36 7.88 5.98
CA SER A 141 -13.62 9.22 5.46
C SER A 141 -13.70 9.19 3.94
N TYR A 142 -14.67 9.91 3.40
CA TYR A 142 -14.91 10.05 1.97
C TYR A 142 -13.67 10.59 1.27
N SER A 143 -13.05 9.76 0.44
CA SER A 143 -11.86 10.04 -0.36
C SER A 143 -10.73 10.67 0.47
N GLY A 144 -10.59 10.23 1.73
CA GLY A 144 -9.56 10.69 2.67
C GLY A 144 -9.76 12.08 3.27
N ARG A 145 -10.91 12.73 3.04
CA ARG A 145 -11.29 14.01 3.64
C ARG A 145 -11.79 13.83 5.07
N CYS A 146 -10.85 13.76 6.01
CA CYS A 146 -11.14 13.46 7.41
C CYS A 146 -11.02 14.69 8.31
N LEU A 147 -12.14 15.18 8.85
CA LEU A 147 -12.14 16.26 9.83
C LEU A 147 -11.76 15.79 11.24
N LEU A 148 -11.96 14.49 11.55
CA LEU A 148 -11.73 13.93 12.88
C LEU A 148 -10.26 14.09 13.32
N SER A 149 -9.31 13.85 12.41
CA SER A 149 -7.88 13.94 12.74
C SER A 149 -7.49 15.35 13.12
N ASN A 150 -7.97 16.34 12.35
CA ASN A 150 -7.69 17.74 12.62
C ASN A 150 -8.33 18.17 13.95
N TYR A 151 -9.63 17.90 14.12
CA TYR A 151 -10.39 18.31 15.29
C TYR A 151 -9.84 17.73 16.60
N PHE A 152 -9.60 16.42 16.66
CA PHE A 152 -9.21 15.77 17.92
C PHE A 152 -7.73 15.89 18.26
N THR A 153 -6.85 16.12 17.27
CA THR A 153 -5.40 16.04 17.49
C THR A 153 -4.63 17.25 17.01
N GLY A 154 -5.29 18.22 16.38
CA GLY A 154 -4.64 19.33 15.68
C GLY A 154 -3.80 18.90 14.47
N ARG A 155 -3.90 17.64 14.03
CA ARG A 155 -3.13 17.10 12.89
C ARG A 155 -4.04 16.87 11.69
N ASP A 156 -3.85 17.69 10.66
CA ASP A 156 -4.69 17.68 9.47
C ASP A 156 -4.43 16.46 8.57
N ALA A 157 -5.45 15.63 8.38
CA ALA A 157 -5.38 14.48 7.49
C ALA A 157 -5.21 14.87 6.03
N ASN A 158 -5.70 16.04 5.61
CA ASN A 158 -5.61 16.56 4.24
C ASN A 158 -4.23 17.13 3.91
N LEU A 159 -3.37 17.27 4.92
CA LEU A 159 -1.94 17.53 4.78
C LEU A 159 -1.10 16.27 5.06
N GLY A 160 -1.73 15.10 5.08
CA GLY A 160 -1.08 13.82 5.33
C GLY A 160 -0.74 13.55 6.79
N ALA A 161 -1.19 14.36 7.75
CA ALA A 161 -0.91 14.17 9.17
C ALA A 161 -1.97 13.32 9.89
N CYS A 162 -2.70 12.47 9.14
CA CYS A 162 -3.76 11.63 9.69
C CYS A 162 -3.26 10.74 10.85
N THR A 163 -4.01 10.72 11.94
CA THR A 163 -3.69 9.94 13.15
C THR A 163 -4.44 8.61 13.24
N HIS A 164 -5.25 8.34 12.21
CA HIS A 164 -6.24 7.28 12.19
C HIS A 164 -7.17 7.29 13.41
N PRO A 165 -7.78 8.44 13.74
CA PRO A 165 -8.66 8.55 14.90
C PRO A 165 -9.89 7.65 14.73
N CYS A 166 -10.35 7.46 13.49
CA CYS A 166 -11.40 6.51 13.12
C CYS A 166 -11.06 5.01 13.34
N ARG A 167 -9.99 4.69 14.07
CA ARG A 167 -9.62 3.34 14.51
C ARG A 167 -9.45 3.26 16.03
N TRP A 168 -9.68 4.38 16.73
CA TRP A 168 -9.61 4.45 18.18
C TRP A 168 -10.88 3.87 18.78
N LYS A 169 -10.82 3.54 20.07
CA LYS A 169 -12.02 3.14 20.80
C LYS A 169 -12.72 4.38 21.28
N TYR A 170 -13.99 4.51 20.90
CA TYR A 170 -14.84 5.61 21.31
C TYR A 170 -15.91 5.12 22.26
N TYR A 171 -16.22 5.98 23.23
CA TYR A 171 -17.40 5.90 24.06
C TYR A 171 -18.13 7.23 23.93
N ILE A 172 -19.45 7.21 23.78
CA ILE A 172 -20.25 8.43 23.86
C ILE A 172 -20.69 8.60 25.31
N MET A 173 -20.61 9.81 25.83
CA MET A 173 -21.21 10.18 27.11
C MET A 173 -22.20 11.30 26.85
N GLU A 174 -23.44 11.13 27.30
CA GLU A 174 -24.47 12.17 27.20
C GLU A 174 -24.23 13.24 28.27
N GLU A 175 -24.50 14.51 27.92
CA GLU A 175 -24.13 15.68 28.72
C GLU A 175 -24.80 15.69 30.12
N ASN A 176 -26.05 15.23 30.22
CA ASN A 176 -26.82 15.19 31.46
C ASN A 176 -26.64 13.87 32.24
N ARG A 177 -25.84 12.92 31.74
CA ARG A 177 -25.48 11.67 32.41
C ARG A 177 -23.95 11.50 32.51
N PRO A 178 -23.28 12.42 33.23
CA PRO A 178 -21.83 12.36 33.39
C PRO A 178 -21.40 11.08 34.12
N GLY A 179 -20.43 10.36 33.55
CA GLY A 179 -19.91 9.10 34.07
C GLY A 179 -20.59 7.84 33.50
N GLU A 180 -21.69 8.00 32.77
CA GLU A 180 -22.35 6.90 32.04
C GLU A 180 -21.88 6.88 30.59
N TYR A 181 -20.87 6.05 30.33
CA TYR A 181 -20.31 5.85 28.99
C TYR A 181 -21.12 4.80 28.22
N LEU A 182 -21.72 5.22 27.12
CA LEU A 182 -22.34 4.34 26.14
C LEU A 182 -21.24 3.79 25.21
N PRO A 183 -20.96 2.48 25.23
CA PRO A 183 -20.13 1.87 24.21
C PRO A 183 -20.82 2.02 22.86
N VAL A 184 -20.05 2.25 21.79
CA VAL A 184 -20.67 2.50 20.50
C VAL A 184 -20.84 1.23 19.69
N GLU A 185 -22.10 0.81 19.55
CA GLU A 185 -22.65 0.02 18.44
C GLU A 185 -24.17 0.21 18.37
N GLU A 186 -24.82 0.11 17.19
CA GLU A 186 -26.27 -0.12 17.16
C GLU A 186 -26.86 -0.56 15.82
N ASN A 187 -27.80 -1.49 15.97
CA ASN A 187 -28.50 -2.29 14.98
C ASN A 187 -29.72 -1.54 14.40
N GLU A 188 -30.78 -2.27 14.00
CA GLU A 188 -31.22 -2.51 12.62
C GLU A 188 -31.15 -1.36 11.59
N ARG A 189 -30.88 -0.11 11.98
CA ARG A 189 -30.54 1.00 11.08
C ARG A 189 -29.40 1.96 11.55
N GLY A 190 -28.65 1.70 12.63
CA GLY A 190 -27.40 2.41 13.02
C GLY A 190 -27.32 2.71 14.53
N THR A 191 -26.18 2.70 15.23
CA THR A 191 -25.01 3.62 15.13
C THR A 191 -23.70 2.97 15.59
N TYR A 192 -22.63 3.06 14.79
CA TYR A 192 -21.30 2.46 15.08
C TYR A 192 -20.18 3.48 14.86
N ILE A 193 -19.14 3.56 15.72
CA ILE A 193 -18.10 4.62 15.68
C ILE A 193 -16.69 4.02 15.47
N PHE A 194 -16.63 3.20 14.41
CA PHE A 194 -15.55 2.98 13.46
C PHE A 194 -14.22 2.32 13.87
N ASN A 195 -13.99 1.16 13.24
CA ASN A 195 -12.70 0.52 13.01
C ASN A 195 -12.84 -0.40 11.78
N SER A 196 -12.44 0.07 10.59
CA SER A 196 -12.67 -0.67 9.34
C SER A 196 -11.73 -1.86 9.19
N LYS A 197 -12.27 -2.95 8.63
CA LYS A 197 -11.51 -4.07 8.07
C LYS A 197 -10.57 -3.62 6.95
N ASP A 198 -9.54 -4.41 6.66
CA ASP A 198 -8.65 -4.15 5.53
C ASP A 198 -9.33 -4.59 4.22
N LEU A 199 -9.20 -3.80 3.15
CA LEU A 199 -9.67 -4.20 1.83
C LEU A 199 -8.85 -5.38 1.32
N CYS A 200 -9.52 -6.37 0.74
CA CYS A 200 -8.87 -7.42 -0.03
C CYS A 200 -9.79 -7.90 -1.16
N MET A 201 -9.31 -7.83 -2.40
CA MET A 201 -10.02 -8.27 -3.60
C MET A 201 -9.29 -9.40 -4.34
N ILE A 202 -8.38 -10.11 -3.67
CA ILE A 202 -7.54 -11.15 -4.29
C ILE A 202 -8.38 -12.32 -4.82
N GLU A 203 -9.54 -12.58 -4.23
CA GLU A 203 -10.53 -13.59 -4.63
C GLU A 203 -11.49 -13.11 -5.73
N HIS A 204 -11.31 -11.89 -6.22
CA HIS A 204 -12.22 -11.19 -7.12
C HIS A 204 -11.52 -10.59 -8.35
N ILE A 205 -10.40 -11.17 -8.78
CA ILE A 205 -9.67 -10.71 -9.98
C ILE A 205 -10.57 -10.68 -11.23
N PRO A 206 -11.40 -11.69 -11.51
CA PRO A 206 -12.28 -11.67 -12.69
C PRO A 206 -13.21 -10.46 -12.72
N ASP A 207 -13.82 -10.13 -11.56
CA ASP A 207 -14.77 -9.02 -11.47
C ASP A 207 -14.09 -7.66 -11.66
N LEU A 208 -12.84 -7.52 -11.20
CA LEU A 208 -12.04 -6.31 -11.37
C LEU A 208 -11.63 -6.11 -12.83
N VAL A 209 -11.22 -7.19 -13.52
CA VAL A 209 -10.86 -7.15 -14.95
C VAL A 209 -12.09 -6.86 -15.81
N ASP A 210 -13.20 -7.54 -15.55
CA ASP A 210 -14.49 -7.31 -16.25
C ASP A 210 -15.06 -5.91 -15.98
N ALA A 211 -14.66 -5.26 -14.88
CA ALA A 211 -14.99 -3.87 -14.63
C ALA A 211 -14.23 -2.86 -15.51
N GLY A 212 -13.23 -3.32 -16.27
CA GLY A 212 -12.35 -2.49 -17.08
C GLY A 212 -11.42 -1.62 -16.24
N ILE A 213 -10.92 -2.16 -15.13
CA ILE A 213 -9.90 -1.51 -14.30
C ILE A 213 -8.52 -1.88 -14.86
N ASP A 214 -7.73 -0.87 -15.23
CA ASP A 214 -6.42 -1.04 -15.87
C ASP A 214 -5.28 -1.22 -14.85
N SER A 215 -5.40 -0.59 -13.68
CA SER A 215 -4.35 -0.60 -12.65
C SER A 215 -4.91 -0.92 -11.26
N PHE A 216 -4.34 -1.95 -10.63
CA PHE A 216 -4.69 -2.36 -9.27
C PHE A 216 -3.74 -1.72 -8.26
N LYS A 217 -4.30 -0.93 -7.35
CA LYS A 217 -3.54 -0.15 -6.36
C LYS A 217 -3.55 -0.82 -4.99
N ILE A 218 -2.38 -0.99 -4.40
CA ILE A 218 -2.19 -1.55 -3.06
C ILE A 218 -1.76 -0.44 -2.09
N GLU A 219 -2.38 -0.37 -0.91
CA GLU A 219 -1.99 0.54 0.17
C GLU A 219 -0.80 -0.02 0.96
N GLY A 220 0.42 0.21 0.43
CA GLY A 220 1.68 -0.20 1.06
C GLY A 220 2.35 0.86 1.94
N ARG A 221 1.79 2.06 2.05
CA ARG A 221 2.49 3.18 2.70
C ARG A 221 2.54 2.98 4.22
N MET A 222 3.74 3.15 4.82
CA MET A 222 4.01 2.83 6.23
C MET A 222 3.88 1.33 6.58
N LYS A 223 3.86 0.44 5.58
CA LYS A 223 3.93 -1.01 5.79
C LYS A 223 5.37 -1.50 5.72
N THR A 224 5.61 -2.72 6.19
CA THR A 224 6.94 -3.35 6.13
C THR A 224 7.28 -3.77 4.70
N ALA A 225 8.57 -4.00 4.42
CA ALA A 225 9.01 -4.54 3.13
C ALA A 225 8.34 -5.88 2.82
N LEU A 226 8.24 -6.77 3.82
CA LEU A 226 7.50 -8.04 3.72
C LEU A 226 6.05 -7.83 3.24
N TYR A 227 5.31 -6.88 3.83
CA TYR A 227 3.94 -6.61 3.42
C TYR A 227 3.83 -6.19 1.95
N VAL A 228 4.70 -5.27 1.53
CA VAL A 228 4.66 -4.76 0.15
C VAL A 228 5.06 -5.85 -0.83
N ALA A 229 6.09 -6.62 -0.53
CA ALA A 229 6.57 -7.72 -1.36
C ALA A 229 5.51 -8.83 -1.49
N ASP A 230 4.97 -9.34 -0.38
CA ASP A 230 3.98 -10.42 -0.36
C ASP A 230 2.74 -10.01 -1.16
N VAL A 231 2.13 -8.88 -0.80
CA VAL A 231 0.87 -8.47 -1.43
C VAL A 231 1.08 -8.18 -2.91
N ALA A 232 2.14 -7.46 -3.30
CA ALA A 232 2.39 -7.16 -4.71
C ALA A 232 2.67 -8.44 -5.52
N ARG A 233 3.49 -9.36 -4.99
CA ARG A 233 3.82 -10.64 -5.63
C ARG A 233 2.57 -11.49 -5.82
N THR A 234 1.76 -11.66 -4.77
CA THR A 234 0.58 -12.51 -4.81
C THR A 234 -0.50 -11.96 -5.73
N TYR A 235 -0.74 -10.64 -5.74
CA TYR A 235 -1.64 -10.04 -6.73
C TYR A 235 -1.12 -10.20 -8.15
N ARG A 236 0.20 -10.04 -8.38
CA ARG A 236 0.78 -10.25 -9.71
C ARG A 236 0.56 -11.67 -10.21
N GLN A 237 0.84 -12.68 -9.39
CA GLN A 237 0.57 -14.09 -9.69
C GLN A 237 -0.90 -14.33 -9.99
N ALA A 238 -1.82 -13.84 -9.14
CA ALA A 238 -3.24 -14.03 -9.34
C ALA A 238 -3.75 -13.42 -10.67
N ILE A 239 -3.23 -12.25 -11.05
CA ILE A 239 -3.56 -11.63 -12.33
C ILE A 239 -2.98 -12.44 -13.49
N ASP A 240 -1.71 -12.84 -13.42
CA ASP A 240 -1.04 -13.61 -14.49
C ASP A 240 -1.70 -14.98 -14.70
N ASP A 241 -2.07 -15.64 -13.61
CA ASP A 241 -2.80 -16.91 -13.65
C ASP A 241 -4.19 -16.75 -14.26
N TYR A 242 -4.92 -15.68 -13.92
CA TYR A 242 -6.24 -15.41 -14.52
C TYR A 242 -6.14 -15.20 -16.04
N PHE A 243 -5.14 -14.45 -16.50
CA PHE A 243 -4.90 -14.25 -17.94
C PHE A 243 -4.32 -15.48 -18.64
N THR A 244 -3.71 -16.41 -17.90
CA THR A 244 -3.34 -17.73 -18.42
C THR A 244 -4.59 -18.61 -18.60
N SER A 245 -5.43 -18.70 -17.57
CA SER A 245 -6.74 -19.37 -17.60
C SER A 245 -7.54 -19.03 -16.33
N PRO A 246 -8.84 -18.70 -16.43
CA PRO A 246 -9.70 -18.51 -15.27
C PRO A 246 -9.74 -19.72 -14.33
N GLU A 247 -9.63 -20.94 -14.87
CA GLU A 247 -9.60 -22.19 -14.11
C GLU A 247 -8.31 -22.32 -13.27
N LEU A 248 -7.17 -21.86 -13.80
CA LEU A 248 -5.91 -21.84 -13.05
C LEU A 248 -6.01 -20.90 -11.85
N TYR A 249 -6.48 -19.68 -12.06
CA TYR A 249 -6.73 -18.72 -10.98
C TYR A 249 -7.65 -19.31 -9.90
N GLU A 250 -8.77 -19.92 -10.29
CA GLU A 250 -9.71 -20.50 -9.35
C GLU A 250 -9.08 -21.66 -8.56
N SER A 251 -8.29 -22.51 -9.22
CA SER A 251 -7.61 -23.64 -8.56
C SER A 251 -6.57 -23.22 -7.50
N ARG A 252 -6.05 -21.99 -7.58
CA ARG A 252 -5.00 -21.45 -6.68
C ARG A 252 -5.53 -20.39 -5.71
N LYS A 253 -6.85 -20.19 -5.65
CA LYS A 253 -7.47 -19.16 -4.80
C LYS A 253 -7.10 -19.28 -3.32
N ASP A 254 -7.13 -20.50 -2.77
CA ASP A 254 -6.73 -20.79 -1.39
C ASP A 254 -5.25 -20.46 -1.13
N TYR A 255 -4.38 -20.74 -2.10
CA TYR A 255 -2.95 -20.39 -2.02
C TYR A 255 -2.75 -18.87 -1.93
N TYR A 256 -3.47 -18.09 -2.76
CA TYR A 256 -3.37 -16.62 -2.69
C TYR A 256 -3.84 -16.08 -1.35
N MET A 257 -4.92 -16.64 -0.80
CA MET A 257 -5.42 -16.25 0.51
C MET A 257 -4.45 -16.60 1.63
N ASP A 258 -3.79 -17.77 1.57
CA ASP A 258 -2.76 -18.11 2.54
C ASP A 258 -1.57 -17.14 2.46
N GLU A 259 -1.04 -16.86 1.27
CA GLU A 259 0.05 -15.90 1.06
C GLU A 259 -0.30 -14.50 1.58
N ILE A 260 -1.48 -13.98 1.24
CA ILE A 260 -1.95 -12.67 1.73
C ILE A 260 -2.06 -12.64 3.26
N SER A 261 -2.42 -13.77 3.88
CA SER A 261 -2.51 -13.89 5.34
C SER A 261 -1.16 -13.99 6.06
N LYS A 262 -0.05 -14.19 5.33
CA LYS A 262 1.31 -14.19 5.92
C LYS A 262 1.72 -12.80 6.43
N CYS A 263 1.14 -11.77 5.85
CA CYS A 263 1.29 -10.38 6.22
C CYS A 263 0.62 -10.00 7.55
N THR A 264 0.93 -8.80 8.04
CA THR A 264 0.14 -8.20 9.13
C THR A 264 -1.12 -7.54 8.58
N TYR A 265 -2.28 -8.05 8.99
CA TYR A 265 -3.57 -7.54 8.54
C TYR A 265 -4.59 -7.47 9.69
N ARG A 266 -5.67 -6.74 9.40
CA ARG A 266 -6.94 -6.83 10.11
C ARG A 266 -7.90 -7.60 9.22
N GLN A 267 -8.86 -8.33 9.81
CA GLN A 267 -9.87 -9.11 9.08
C GLN A 267 -10.27 -8.44 7.75
N TYR A 268 -10.42 -9.21 6.68
CA TYR A 268 -10.64 -8.65 5.34
C TYR A 268 -12.10 -8.31 5.06
N THR A 269 -12.29 -7.36 4.14
CA THR A 269 -13.59 -6.98 3.56
C THR A 269 -13.42 -6.63 2.09
N THR A 270 -14.50 -6.76 1.31
CA THR A 270 -14.58 -6.27 -0.07
C THR A 270 -14.99 -4.79 -0.14
N GLY A 271 -15.18 -4.13 1.01
CA GLY A 271 -15.50 -2.70 1.06
C GLY A 271 -16.80 -2.39 0.32
N PHE A 272 -16.75 -1.45 -0.61
CA PHE A 272 -17.94 -0.96 -1.34
C PHE A 272 -18.20 -1.72 -2.65
N PHE A 273 -17.31 -2.62 -3.07
CA PHE A 273 -17.33 -3.23 -4.40
C PHE A 273 -18.64 -3.96 -4.72
N TYR A 274 -19.26 -4.63 -3.73
CA TYR A 274 -20.53 -5.37 -3.89
C TYR A 274 -21.72 -4.71 -3.21
N GLY A 275 -21.63 -3.42 -2.90
CA GLY A 275 -22.68 -2.65 -2.24
C GLY A 275 -22.18 -1.94 -0.99
N LYS A 276 -23.10 -1.35 -0.23
CA LYS A 276 -22.74 -0.61 0.98
C LYS A 276 -22.18 -1.58 2.03
N PRO A 277 -21.01 -1.28 2.64
CA PRO A 277 -20.50 -2.07 3.75
C PRO A 277 -21.55 -2.18 4.86
N THR A 278 -21.72 -3.38 5.38
CA THR A 278 -22.57 -3.65 6.55
C THR A 278 -21.71 -3.67 7.82
N HIS A 279 -22.32 -4.02 8.96
CA HIS A 279 -21.61 -4.25 10.20
C HIS A 279 -20.45 -5.27 10.02
N GLU A 280 -20.58 -6.27 9.14
CA GLU A 280 -19.51 -7.23 8.85
C GLU A 280 -18.23 -6.60 8.24
N GLY A 281 -18.30 -5.37 7.73
CA GLY A 281 -17.13 -4.62 7.23
C GLY A 281 -16.33 -3.90 8.32
N GLN A 282 -16.75 -4.01 9.58
CA GLN A 282 -16.14 -3.34 10.74
C GLN A 282 -15.65 -4.36 11.77
N ILE A 283 -14.73 -3.94 12.62
CA ILE A 283 -14.20 -4.74 13.74
C ILE A 283 -14.76 -4.20 15.04
N TYR A 284 -15.47 -5.07 15.76
CA TYR A 284 -16.25 -4.75 16.96
C TYR A 284 -15.69 -5.40 18.23
N ASP A 285 -15.09 -6.58 18.07
CA ASP A 285 -14.67 -7.47 19.14
C ASP A 285 -13.19 -7.27 19.52
N ASN A 286 -12.28 -7.28 18.55
CA ASN A 286 -10.84 -7.30 18.83
C ASN A 286 -10.00 -6.60 17.74
N ASN A 287 -9.30 -5.53 18.12
CA ASN A 287 -8.46 -4.73 17.20
C ASN A 287 -7.04 -5.31 17.02
N THR A 288 -6.87 -6.61 17.32
CA THR A 288 -5.56 -7.26 17.31
C THR A 288 -5.16 -7.59 15.88
N TYR A 289 -3.94 -7.21 15.53
CA TYR A 289 -3.37 -7.58 14.23
C TYR A 289 -3.01 -9.06 14.23
N VAL A 290 -3.39 -9.77 13.17
CA VAL A 290 -2.91 -11.13 12.93
C VAL A 290 -1.56 -11.02 12.22
N ARG A 291 -0.56 -11.77 12.68
CA ARG A 291 0.77 -11.84 12.07
C ARG A 291 1.24 -13.29 12.06
N LYS A 292 1.20 -13.93 10.89
CA LYS A 292 1.69 -15.29 10.71
C LYS A 292 3.20 -15.38 10.45
N TYR A 293 3.82 -14.32 9.93
CA TYR A 293 5.25 -14.32 9.62
C TYR A 293 6.00 -13.10 10.17
N THR A 294 7.30 -13.28 10.36
CA THR A 294 8.24 -12.29 10.84
C THR A 294 9.31 -12.01 9.80
N TYR A 295 9.41 -10.74 9.40
CA TYR A 295 10.43 -10.27 8.47
C TYR A 295 11.81 -10.26 9.12
N LEU A 296 12.79 -10.93 8.52
CA LEU A 296 14.16 -11.00 9.05
C LEU A 296 15.11 -10.03 8.34
N GLY A 297 14.96 -9.81 7.03
CA GLY A 297 15.72 -8.85 6.23
C GLY A 297 15.67 -9.16 4.73
N ILE A 298 16.36 -8.35 3.92
CA ILE A 298 16.54 -8.57 2.48
C ILE A 298 18.02 -8.81 2.21
N VAL A 299 18.32 -9.74 1.30
CA VAL A 299 19.68 -10.05 0.87
C VAL A 299 20.21 -8.90 0.00
N GLY A 300 21.23 -8.20 0.50
CA GLY A 300 21.90 -7.08 -0.18
C GLY A 300 23.20 -7.46 -0.88
N GLY A 301 23.68 -8.69 -0.70
CA GLY A 301 24.87 -9.21 -1.37
C GLY A 301 25.21 -10.64 -0.95
N ILE A 302 26.10 -11.29 -1.69
CA ILE A 302 26.61 -12.62 -1.38
C ILE A 302 28.14 -12.53 -1.35
N THR A 303 28.77 -13.03 -0.28
CA THR A 303 30.23 -13.11 -0.18
C THR A 303 30.79 -14.27 -1.02
N GLU A 304 32.08 -14.24 -1.35
CA GLU A 304 32.73 -15.32 -2.10
C GLU A 304 32.65 -16.69 -1.42
N ASP A 305 32.61 -16.72 -0.09
CA ASP A 305 32.47 -17.95 0.71
C ASP A 305 31.00 -18.37 0.95
N GLY A 306 30.04 -17.70 0.29
CA GLY A 306 28.63 -18.11 0.21
C GLY A 306 27.74 -17.63 1.35
N TYR A 307 28.13 -16.56 2.07
CA TYR A 307 27.28 -15.93 3.07
C TYR A 307 26.42 -14.84 2.44
N ALA A 308 25.13 -14.82 2.76
CA ALA A 308 24.23 -13.74 2.45
C ALA A 308 24.46 -12.56 3.39
N VAL A 309 24.70 -11.39 2.82
CA VAL A 309 24.84 -10.12 3.54
C VAL A 309 23.46 -9.47 3.63
N MET A 310 23.00 -9.19 4.84
CA MET A 310 21.68 -8.59 5.05
C MET A 310 21.65 -7.70 6.30
N GLU A 311 20.82 -6.65 6.24
CA GLU A 311 20.48 -5.86 7.43
C GLU A 311 19.36 -6.58 8.19
N GLN A 312 19.68 -7.05 9.39
CA GLN A 312 18.73 -7.77 10.22
C GLN A 312 17.65 -6.85 10.78
N ARG A 313 16.42 -7.37 10.92
CA ARG A 313 15.28 -6.64 11.51
C ARG A 313 14.70 -7.27 12.76
N ASN A 314 14.71 -8.59 12.84
CA ASN A 314 14.20 -9.37 13.99
C ASN A 314 15.18 -10.49 14.31
N LYS A 315 15.21 -10.90 15.58
CA LYS A 315 16.11 -11.94 16.07
C LYS A 315 15.79 -13.31 15.44
N PHE A 316 16.83 -14.00 15.02
CA PHE A 316 16.87 -15.43 14.71
C PHE A 316 18.25 -15.98 15.09
N CYS A 317 18.39 -17.30 15.10
CA CYS A 317 19.54 -18.04 15.60
C CYS A 317 20.07 -19.03 14.56
N VAL A 318 21.32 -19.45 14.75
CA VAL A 318 21.84 -20.63 14.06
C VAL A 318 21.01 -21.85 14.45
N GLY A 319 20.62 -22.64 13.45
CA GLY A 319 19.74 -23.80 13.58
C GLY A 319 18.26 -23.52 13.29
N ASP A 320 17.83 -22.25 13.26
CA ASP A 320 16.45 -21.91 12.93
C ASP A 320 16.11 -22.29 11.47
N GLU A 321 14.85 -22.71 11.25
CA GLU A 321 14.28 -22.86 9.91
C GLU A 321 13.64 -21.53 9.50
N VAL A 322 14.04 -21.02 8.34
CA VAL A 322 13.53 -19.77 7.77
C VAL A 322 13.10 -20.00 6.32
N GLU A 323 12.39 -19.04 5.76
CA GLU A 323 11.91 -19.08 4.38
C GLU A 323 12.55 -17.97 3.55
N ILE A 324 13.15 -18.36 2.43
CA ILE A 324 13.60 -17.46 1.37
C ILE A 324 12.42 -17.23 0.43
N MET A 325 11.90 -16.01 0.45
CA MET A 325 10.84 -15.55 -0.42
C MET A 325 11.46 -14.96 -1.70
N LYS A 326 11.24 -15.63 -2.84
CA LYS A 326 11.81 -15.23 -4.13
C LYS A 326 10.84 -14.33 -4.93
N PRO A 327 11.36 -13.38 -5.73
CA PRO A 327 10.53 -12.50 -6.57
C PRO A 327 9.70 -13.22 -7.64
N ASP A 328 10.13 -14.41 -8.06
CA ASP A 328 9.45 -15.24 -9.06
C ASP A 328 8.17 -15.92 -8.54
N GLY A 329 7.86 -15.77 -7.25
CA GLY A 329 6.69 -16.38 -6.62
C GLY A 329 6.96 -17.67 -5.86
N SER A 330 8.18 -18.21 -5.93
CA SER A 330 8.58 -19.40 -5.18
C SER A 330 9.08 -19.03 -3.78
N ASP A 331 8.86 -19.95 -2.85
CA ASP A 331 9.36 -19.87 -1.48
C ASP A 331 10.21 -21.12 -1.18
N CYS A 332 11.33 -20.95 -0.48
CA CYS A 332 12.25 -22.03 -0.15
C CYS A 332 12.52 -22.07 1.36
N HIS A 333 12.20 -23.19 2.01
CA HIS A 333 12.56 -23.41 3.40
C HIS A 333 14.04 -23.82 3.53
N VAL A 334 14.77 -23.09 4.36
CA VAL A 334 16.20 -23.29 4.56
C VAL A 334 16.57 -23.24 6.05
N LYS A 335 17.69 -23.88 6.39
CA LYS A 335 18.28 -23.78 7.73
C LYS A 335 19.35 -22.70 7.80
N VAL A 336 19.39 -21.98 8.91
CA VAL A 336 20.50 -21.09 9.26
C VAL A 336 21.67 -21.95 9.72
N LEU A 337 22.69 -22.12 8.90
CA LEU A 337 23.84 -22.98 9.20
C LEU A 337 24.94 -22.28 10.00
N ALA A 338 25.15 -20.99 9.74
CA ALA A 338 26.14 -20.18 10.47
C ALA A 338 25.82 -18.69 10.31
N MET A 339 26.24 -17.88 11.29
CA MET A 339 26.12 -16.42 11.25
C MET A 339 27.43 -15.76 11.67
N ARG A 340 27.71 -14.57 11.11
CA ARG A 340 28.82 -13.72 11.49
C ARG A 340 28.40 -12.25 11.52
N ASP A 341 29.08 -11.43 12.32
CA ASP A 341 28.87 -9.98 12.34
C ASP A 341 29.54 -9.29 11.14
N ASP A 342 29.48 -7.96 11.12
CA ASP A 342 30.11 -7.10 10.11
C ASP A 342 31.65 -7.15 10.11
N LYS A 343 32.25 -7.72 11.16
CA LYS A 343 33.70 -7.94 11.29
C LYS A 343 34.12 -9.36 10.96
N GLY A 344 33.16 -10.25 10.69
CA GLY A 344 33.40 -11.66 10.40
C GLY A 344 33.50 -12.56 11.63
N GLU A 345 33.21 -12.05 12.82
CA GLU A 345 33.21 -12.83 14.06
C GLU A 345 31.95 -13.72 14.13
N ALA A 346 32.11 -14.98 14.53
CA ALA A 346 31.01 -15.94 14.58
C ALA A 346 29.95 -15.55 15.63
N MET A 347 28.68 -15.77 15.28
CA MET A 347 27.53 -15.46 16.13
C MET A 347 26.56 -16.65 16.19
N GLU A 348 25.97 -16.88 17.35
CA GLU A 348 24.88 -17.86 17.54
C GLU A 348 23.48 -17.24 17.30
N SER A 349 23.36 -15.93 17.45
CA SER A 349 22.11 -15.20 17.19
C SER A 349 22.36 -13.73 16.89
N CYS A 350 21.39 -13.06 16.26
CA CYS A 350 21.41 -11.62 16.01
C CYS A 350 20.42 -10.88 16.94
N PRO A 351 20.84 -10.38 18.12
CA PRO A 351 19.92 -9.75 19.06
C PRO A 351 19.66 -8.26 18.77
N HIS A 352 20.42 -7.63 17.87
CA HIS A 352 20.39 -6.18 17.64
C HIS A 352 19.73 -5.83 16.30
N PRO A 353 18.55 -5.17 16.32
CA PRO A 353 17.92 -4.63 15.12
C PRO A 353 18.85 -3.71 14.32
N GLN A 354 18.78 -3.79 13.00
CA GLN A 354 19.56 -3.01 12.02
C GLN A 354 21.05 -3.34 11.95
N GLN A 355 21.49 -4.40 12.63
CA GLN A 355 22.85 -4.89 12.50
C GLN A 355 23.04 -5.53 11.11
N MET A 356 24.11 -5.14 10.43
CA MET A 356 24.58 -5.87 9.25
C MET A 356 25.17 -7.20 9.68
N ILE A 357 24.70 -8.27 9.07
CA ILE A 357 25.13 -9.64 9.37
C ILE A 357 25.42 -10.41 8.09
N GLN A 358 26.24 -11.44 8.22
CA GLN A 358 26.51 -12.43 7.19
C GLN A 358 25.92 -13.77 7.63
N VAL A 359 25.07 -14.37 6.79
CA VAL A 359 24.35 -15.61 7.13
C VAL A 359 24.58 -16.66 6.08
N ARG A 360 24.98 -17.85 6.50
CA ARG A 360 25.05 -19.02 5.63
C ARG A 360 23.79 -19.85 5.81
N PHE A 361 23.02 -19.96 4.74
CA PHE A 361 21.83 -20.81 4.68
C PHE A 361 22.16 -22.17 4.05
N SER A 362 21.26 -23.15 4.21
CA SER A 362 21.39 -24.46 3.55
C SER A 362 21.24 -24.41 2.04
N GLU A 363 20.55 -23.40 1.51
CA GLU A 363 20.53 -23.02 0.10
C GLU A 363 20.90 -21.54 0.00
N THR A 364 21.78 -21.18 -0.94
CA THR A 364 22.22 -19.80 -1.12
C THR A 364 21.10 -18.96 -1.75
N PRO A 365 20.64 -17.88 -1.11
CA PRO A 365 19.66 -16.98 -1.69
C PRO A 365 20.27 -16.13 -2.80
N ASP A 366 19.43 -15.55 -3.65
CA ASP A 366 19.83 -14.53 -4.62
C ASP A 366 19.73 -13.11 -4.02
N LEU A 367 20.33 -12.14 -4.70
CA LEU A 367 20.16 -10.73 -4.40
C LEU A 367 18.67 -10.36 -4.38
N MET A 368 18.27 -9.46 -3.47
CA MET A 368 16.89 -9.01 -3.28
C MET A 368 15.90 -10.08 -2.77
N ASN A 369 16.34 -11.31 -2.51
CA ASN A 369 15.49 -12.29 -1.85
C ASN A 369 15.16 -11.81 -0.43
N LEU A 370 13.90 -11.99 -0.03
CA LEU A 370 13.40 -11.58 1.28
C LEU A 370 13.43 -12.78 2.21
N ILE A 371 13.95 -12.61 3.43
CA ILE A 371 14.00 -13.67 4.43
C ILE A 371 12.90 -13.44 5.48
N ARG A 372 12.09 -14.47 5.74
CA ARG A 372 11.02 -14.46 6.74
C ARG A 372 10.98 -15.76 7.54
N VAL A 373 10.33 -15.76 8.70
CA VAL A 373 10.12 -16.94 9.55
C VAL A 373 8.68 -16.98 10.02
N SER A 374 8.08 -18.18 10.12
CA SER A 374 6.73 -18.34 10.65
C SER A 374 6.67 -18.00 12.14
N CYS A 375 5.64 -17.30 12.55
CA CYS A 375 5.28 -17.14 13.96
C CYS A 375 4.59 -18.43 14.42
N GLU A 376 5.12 -19.08 15.45
CA GLU A 376 4.44 -20.18 16.15
C GLU A 376 3.20 -19.71 16.92
#